data_AF-A0A2U2X575-F1
#
_entry.id   AF-A0A2U2X575-F1
#
_cell.length_a   1.000
_cell.length_b   1.000
_cell.length_c   1.000
_cell.angle_alpha   90.00
_cell.angle_beta   90.00
_cell.angle_gamma   90.00
#
_symmetry.space_group_name_H-M   'P 1'
#
loop_
_entity.id
_entity.type
_entity.pdbx_description
1 polymer ?
#
loop_
_entity_poly.entity_id
_entity_poly.type
_entity_poly.pdbx_seq_one_letter_code
_entity_poly.pdbx_strand_id
1 'polypeptide(L)'
;MKRGIKAFGYLLFTVLFSTLLNSCEDPELDALMSDYCDCISASRYDDSKHIECIEKMDSIKTKYKEQPRKILKVIEKTDECY
;
A
#
# COMPACT_ATOMS: atom_id res chain seq x y z
N MET A 1 -14.35 20.44 42.84
CA MET A 1 -13.35 20.44 41.74
C MET A 1 -12.93 19.00 41.40
N LYS A 2 -13.70 18.25 40.61
CA LYS A 2 -13.31 16.88 40.17
C LYS A 2 -13.68 16.55 38.71
N ARG A 3 -14.34 17.46 37.99
CA ARG A 3 -14.85 17.24 36.62
C ARG A 3 -13.81 17.54 35.52
N GLY A 4 -12.83 18.42 35.77
CA GLY A 4 -11.85 18.84 34.76
C GLY A 4 -10.78 17.79 34.39
N ILE A 5 -10.40 16.93 35.34
CA ILE A 5 -9.31 15.95 35.12
C ILE A 5 -9.76 14.81 34.18
N LYS A 6 -11.04 14.42 34.24
CA LYS A 6 -11.60 13.35 33.39
C LYS A 6 -11.64 13.73 31.90
N ALA A 7 -11.95 15.00 31.59
CA ALA A 7 -12.00 15.49 30.22
C ALA A 7 -10.60 15.57 29.59
N PHE A 8 -9.59 15.92 30.38
CA PHE A 8 -8.20 16.03 29.92
C PHE A 8 -7.59 14.65 29.59
N GLY A 9 -7.89 13.62 30.40
CA GLY A 9 -7.47 12.25 30.12
C GLY A 9 -8.10 11.67 28.85
N TYR A 10 -9.35 12.03 28.56
CA TYR A 10 -10.08 11.58 27.36
C TYR A 10 -9.49 12.16 26.07
N LEU A 11 -9.09 13.45 26.09
CA LEU A 11 -8.44 14.12 24.96
C LEU A 11 -7.06 13.52 24.64
N LEU A 12 -6.27 13.22 25.66
CA LEU A 12 -4.97 12.56 25.49
C LEU A 12 -5.09 11.15 24.90
N PHE A 13 -6.13 10.40 25.29
CA PHE A 13 -6.41 9.07 24.75
C PHE A 13 -6.80 9.11 23.26
N THR A 14 -7.63 10.07 22.85
CA THR A 14 -8.02 10.22 21.44
C THR A 14 -6.86 10.61 20.51
N VAL A 15 -5.95 11.46 20.98
CA VAL A 15 -4.78 11.86 20.18
C VAL A 15 -3.79 10.71 20.04
N LEU A 16 -3.53 9.93 21.10
CA LEU A 16 -2.64 8.76 21.02
C LEU A 16 -3.20 7.63 20.13
N PHE A 17 -4.53 7.44 20.12
CA PHE A 17 -5.15 6.40 19.29
C PHE A 17 -5.12 6.75 17.80
N SER A 18 -5.17 8.05 17.47
CA SER A 18 -5.16 8.54 16.08
C SER A 18 -3.82 8.32 15.38
N THR A 19 -2.70 8.35 16.10
CA THR A 19 -1.36 8.17 15.51
C THR A 19 -1.02 6.71 15.21
N LEU A 20 -1.72 5.74 15.79
CA LEU A 20 -1.47 4.31 15.55
C LEU A 20 -2.05 3.82 14.19
N LEU A 21 -2.96 4.58 13.58
CA LEU A 21 -3.58 4.23 12.30
C LEU A 21 -2.73 4.64 11.08
N ASN A 22 -1.72 5.51 11.25
CA ASN A 22 -0.85 5.97 10.16
C ASN A 22 0.29 5.00 9.80
N SER A 23 0.40 3.84 10.45
CA SER A 23 1.46 2.86 10.14
C SER A 23 1.11 1.91 8.99
N CYS A 24 0.31 2.35 8.01
CA CYS A 24 -0.20 1.50 6.93
C CYS A 24 0.37 1.82 5.53
N GLU A 25 1.28 2.78 5.36
CA GLU A 25 2.02 2.92 4.10
C GLU A 25 3.20 1.95 4.05
N ASP A 26 3.35 1.29 2.90
CA ASP A 26 4.44 0.37 2.63
C ASP A 26 5.21 0.94 1.42
N PRO A 27 6.14 1.88 1.66
CA PRO A 27 6.77 2.66 0.59
C PRO A 27 7.54 1.78 -0.40
N GLU A 28 7.99 0.61 0.04
CA GLU A 28 8.62 -0.37 -0.84
C GLU A 28 7.61 -0.98 -1.80
N LEU A 29 6.45 -1.42 -1.28
CA LEU A 29 5.38 -1.95 -2.12
C LEU A 29 4.82 -0.87 -3.05
N ASP A 30 4.68 0.36 -2.56
CA ASP A 30 4.19 1.49 -3.35
C ASP A 30 5.12 1.79 -4.54
N ALA A 31 6.44 1.81 -4.31
CA ALA A 31 7.43 1.98 -5.37
C ALA A 31 7.37 0.85 -6.41
N LEU A 32 7.31 -0.41 -5.96
CA LEU A 32 7.23 -1.57 -6.84
C LEU A 32 5.95 -1.56 -7.71
N MET A 33 4.83 -1.16 -7.12
CA MET A 33 3.57 -1.05 -7.85
C MET A 33 3.57 0.14 -8.81
N SER A 34 4.23 1.26 -8.47
CA SER A 34 4.43 2.38 -9.39
C SER A 34 5.20 1.94 -10.64
N ASP A 35 6.32 1.23 -10.46
CA ASP A 35 7.12 0.70 -11.58
C ASP A 35 6.31 -0.27 -12.46
N TYR A 36 5.44 -1.08 -11.85
CA TYR A 36 4.53 -1.95 -12.59
C TYR A 36 3.46 -1.15 -13.36
N CYS A 37 2.82 -0.17 -12.73
CA CYS A 37 1.82 0.67 -13.38
C CYS A 37 2.42 1.43 -14.59
N ASP A 38 3.64 1.95 -14.45
CA ASP A 38 4.35 2.62 -15.54
C ASP A 38 4.62 1.66 -16.70
N CYS A 39 5.01 0.42 -16.38
CA CYS A 39 5.21 -0.64 -17.37
C CYS A 39 3.91 -0.96 -18.12
N ILE A 40 2.82 -1.26 -17.41
CA ILE A 40 1.56 -1.68 -18.05
C ILE A 40 0.96 -0.53 -18.88
N SER A 41 1.10 0.71 -18.41
CA SER A 41 0.72 1.91 -19.17
C SER A 41 1.51 2.03 -20.47
N ALA A 42 2.84 1.83 -20.43
CA ALA A 42 3.69 1.84 -21.62
C ALA A 42 3.37 0.67 -22.58
N SER A 43 3.01 -0.50 -22.05
CA SER A 43 2.68 -1.68 -22.85
C SER A 43 1.46 -1.48 -23.76
N ARG A 44 0.59 -0.50 -23.46
CA ARG A 44 -0.52 -0.11 -24.35
C ARG A 44 -0.06 0.37 -25.72
N TYR A 45 1.17 0.86 -25.83
CA TYR A 45 1.75 1.39 -27.06
C TYR A 45 2.90 0.54 -27.60
N ASP A 46 3.38 -0.43 -26.81
CA ASP A 46 4.51 -1.30 -27.12
C ASP A 46 4.31 -2.70 -26.53
N ASP A 47 3.76 -3.61 -27.34
CA ASP A 47 3.48 -4.99 -26.97
C ASP A 47 4.74 -5.75 -26.52
N SER A 48 5.95 -5.31 -26.92
CA SER A 48 7.20 -5.95 -26.48
C SER A 48 7.42 -5.82 -24.97
N LYS A 49 6.80 -4.83 -24.34
CA LYS A 49 6.87 -4.60 -22.88
C LYS A 49 5.90 -5.46 -22.09
N HIS A 50 4.94 -6.11 -22.72
CA HIS A 50 3.93 -6.88 -22.00
C HIS A 50 4.55 -8.01 -21.16
N ILE A 51 5.56 -8.70 -21.73
CA ILE A 51 6.32 -9.74 -21.02
C ILE A 51 7.08 -9.15 -19.82
N GLU A 52 7.71 -7.99 -19.99
CA GLU A 52 8.43 -7.30 -18.91
C GLU A 52 7.50 -6.97 -17.73
N CYS A 53 6.28 -6.52 -18.02
CA CYS A 53 5.31 -6.18 -16.96
C CYS A 53 4.80 -7.42 -16.23
N ILE A 54 4.63 -8.54 -16.94
CA ILE A 54 4.29 -9.84 -16.33
C ILE A 54 5.41 -10.29 -15.39
N GLU A 55 6.67 -10.23 -15.83
CA GLU A 55 7.82 -10.60 -15.00
C GLU A 55 7.95 -9.73 -13.74
N LYS A 56 7.68 -8.42 -13.85
CA LYS A 56 7.61 -7.51 -12.70
C LYS A 56 6.53 -7.93 -11.71
N MET A 57 5.31 -8.21 -12.19
CA MET A 57 4.21 -8.65 -11.32
C MET A 57 4.50 -9.99 -10.64
N ASP A 58 5.08 -10.96 -11.35
CA ASP A 58 5.47 -12.25 -10.79
C ASP A 58 6.56 -12.11 -9.72
N SER A 59 7.53 -11.22 -9.94
CA SER A 59 8.54 -10.87 -8.94
C SER A 59 7.91 -10.29 -7.66
N ILE A 60 6.97 -9.34 -7.80
CA ILE A 60 6.24 -8.73 -6.68
C ILE A 60 5.44 -9.78 -5.90
N LYS A 61 4.68 -10.63 -6.60
CA LYS A 61 3.89 -11.71 -5.97
C LYS A 61 4.78 -12.72 -5.26
N THR A 62 5.93 -13.07 -5.84
CA THR A 62 6.90 -13.99 -5.24
C THR A 62 7.50 -13.39 -3.97
N LYS A 63 7.89 -12.11 -3.99
CA LYS A 63 8.44 -11.40 -2.83
C LYS A 63 7.49 -11.38 -1.63
N TYR A 64 6.19 -11.24 -1.88
CA TYR A 64 5.18 -11.10 -0.83
C TYR A 64 4.30 -12.34 -0.64
N LYS A 65 4.67 -13.50 -1.22
CA LYS A 65 3.88 -14.74 -1.20
C LYS A 65 3.43 -15.16 0.22
N GLU A 66 4.31 -15.04 1.20
CA GLU A 66 4.05 -15.41 2.60
C GLU A 66 3.43 -14.25 3.42
N GLN A 67 3.03 -13.16 2.77
CA GLN A 67 2.51 -11.94 3.40
C GLN A 67 1.11 -11.61 2.83
N PRO A 68 0.05 -12.27 3.29
CA PRO A 68 -1.29 -12.16 2.71
C PRO A 68 -1.83 -10.73 2.63
N ARG A 69 -1.54 -9.91 3.66
CA ARG A 69 -1.93 -8.49 3.68
C ARG A 69 -1.27 -7.68 2.57
N LYS A 70 -0.02 -8.01 2.22
CA LYS A 70 0.71 -7.33 1.13
C LYS A 70 0.21 -7.81 -0.23
N ILE A 71 -0.11 -9.09 -0.38
CA ILE A 71 -0.74 -9.62 -1.61
C ILE A 71 -2.09 -8.96 -1.89
N LEU A 72 -2.93 -8.74 -0.86
CA LEU A 72 -4.18 -8.01 -1.03
C LEU A 72 -3.94 -6.59 -1.55
N LYS A 73 -2.97 -5.87 -0.97
CA LYS A 73 -2.58 -4.54 -1.45
C LYS A 73 -2.01 -4.54 -2.88
N VAL A 74 -1.26 -5.58 -3.27
CA VAL A 74 -0.78 -5.74 -4.66
C VAL A 74 -1.98 -5.83 -5.61
N ILE A 75 -3.00 -6.61 -5.26
CA ILE A 75 -4.22 -6.75 -6.07
C ILE A 75 -4.97 -5.42 -6.14
N GLU A 76 -5.21 -4.76 -4.99
CA GLU A 76 -5.87 -3.45 -4.91
C GLU A 76 -5.18 -2.41 -5.81
N LYS A 77 -3.84 -2.31 -5.72
CA LYS A 77 -3.06 -1.37 -6.54
C LYS A 77 -2.96 -1.75 -8.01
N THR A 78 -3.07 -3.04 -8.34
CA THR A 78 -3.09 -3.48 -9.75
C THR A 78 -4.33 -2.96 -10.45
N ASP A 79 -5.48 -2.97 -9.77
CA ASP A 79 -6.73 -2.44 -10.31
C ASP A 79 -6.67 -0.92 -10.52
N GLU A 80 -5.87 -0.19 -9.73
CA GLU A 80 -5.64 1.25 -9.89
C GLU A 80 -4.75 1.60 -11.10
N CYS A 81 -4.01 0.65 -11.66
CA CYS A 81 -3.13 0.90 -12.82
C CYS A 81 -3.87 0.92 -14.18
N TYR A 82 -5.14 0.50 -14.24
CA TYR A 82 -5.93 0.36 -15.48
C TYR A 82 -6.87 1.53 -15.74
#